data_AF-A0A7R9MUB6-F1
#
_entry.id   AF-A0A7R9MUB6-F1
#
_cell.length_a   1.000
_cell.length_b   1.000
_cell.length_c   1.000
_cell.angle_alpha   90.00
_cell.angle_beta   90.00
_cell.angle_gamma   90.00
#
_symmetry.space_group_name_H-M   'P 1'
#
loop_
_entity.id
_entity.type
_entity.pdbx_description
1 polymer ?
#
loop_
_entity_poly.entity_id
_entity_poly.type
_entity_poly.pdbx_seq_one_letter_code
_entity_poly.pdbx_strand_id
1 'polypeptide(L)'
;MCSHIGFLVQTLDSIVMRCNTMSGEGSPFAKYRINRRTKAMIACYPGNNSQYVRHIDNPNNDGRCVTSIYYLNKDYNRQRDGGVLRLFPQISSCVADIEPKFNRVIFFWSDRR
;
A
#
# COMPACT_ATOMS: atom_id res chain seq x y z
N MET A 1 -9.56 15.89 12.22
CA MET A 1 -9.47 14.67 11.37
C MET A 1 -10.67 13.81 11.69
N CYS A 2 -11.33 13.18 10.70
CA CYS A 2 -12.44 12.26 10.99
C CYS A 2 -11.95 11.15 11.95
N SER A 3 -12.68 10.88 13.03
CA SER A 3 -12.27 9.94 14.09
C SER A 3 -11.98 8.55 13.56
N HIS A 4 -12.82 8.04 12.64
CA HIS A 4 -12.66 6.74 12.00
C HIS A 4 -11.42 6.68 11.11
N ILE A 5 -11.15 7.73 10.34
CA ILE A 5 -9.94 7.80 9.50
C ILE A 5 -8.69 7.90 10.38
N GLY A 6 -8.75 8.70 11.46
CA GLY A 6 -7.68 8.81 12.43
C GLY A 6 -7.34 7.46 13.07
N PHE A 7 -8.36 6.72 13.52
CA PHE A 7 -8.21 5.40 14.12
C PHE A 7 -7.59 4.39 13.14
N LEU A 8 -8.07 4.35 11.89
CA LEU A 8 -7.51 3.50 10.84
C LEU A 8 -6.02 3.81 10.62
N VAL A 9 -5.68 5.09 10.46
CA VAL A 9 -4.31 5.52 10.22
C VAL A 9 -3.41 5.14 11.42
N GLN A 10 -3.86 5.36 12.65
CA GLN A 10 -3.13 4.95 13.86
C GLN A 10 -2.92 3.42 13.95
N THR A 11 -3.89 2.64 13.45
CA THR A 11 -3.80 1.19 13.40
C THR A 11 -2.72 0.76 12.41
N LEU A 12 -2.69 1.35 11.21
CA LEU A 12 -1.63 1.09 10.21
C LEU A 12 -0.26 1.52 10.74
N ASP A 13 -0.18 2.69 11.40
CA ASP A 13 1.04 3.19 12.04
C ASP A 13 1.57 2.16 13.07
N SER A 14 0.68 1.61 13.89
CA SER A 14 1.03 0.62 14.93
C SER A 14 1.56 -0.69 14.32
N ILE A 15 0.98 -1.15 13.21
CA ILE A 15 1.46 -2.35 12.49
C ILE A 15 2.87 -2.13 11.96
N VAL A 16 3.10 -1.03 11.24
CA VAL A 16 4.41 -0.72 10.64
C VAL A 16 5.46 -0.51 11.72
N MET A 17 5.13 0.21 12.80
CA MET A 17 6.05 0.42 13.92
C MET A 17 6.44 -0.89 14.60
N ARG A 18 5.50 -1.81 14.79
CA ARG A 18 5.80 -3.13 15.36
C ARG A 18 6.73 -3.92 14.46
N CYS A 19 6.51 -3.92 13.14
CA CYS A 19 7.44 -4.53 12.17
C CYS A 19 8.83 -3.89 12.21
N ASN A 20 8.90 -2.55 12.34
CA ASN A 20 10.16 -1.81 12.42
C ASN A 20 10.98 -2.14 13.69
N THR A 21 10.33 -2.59 14.76
CA THR A 21 11.00 -3.07 16.00
C THR A 21 11.44 -4.53 15.96
N MET A 22 11.05 -5.30 14.94
CA MET A 22 11.49 -6.69 14.78
C MET A 22 12.91 -6.72 14.21
N SER A 23 13.89 -6.46 15.06
CA SER A 23 15.33 -6.38 14.75
C SER A 23 16.03 -7.74 14.89
N GLY A 24 15.49 -8.77 14.25
CA GLY A 24 16.16 -10.08 14.11
C GLY A 24 17.09 -10.11 12.90
N GLU A 25 18.11 -10.97 12.94
CA GLU A 25 18.92 -11.29 11.77
C GLU A 25 18.02 -11.72 10.60
N GLY A 26 18.23 -11.13 9.42
CA GLY A 26 17.41 -11.39 8.23
C GLY A 26 16.10 -10.59 8.13
N SER A 27 15.77 -9.73 9.11
CA SER A 27 14.58 -8.86 9.02
C SER A 27 14.71 -7.87 7.85
N PRO A 28 13.75 -7.83 6.90
CA PRO A 28 13.82 -6.89 5.78
C PRO A 28 13.64 -5.42 6.23
N PHE A 29 13.17 -5.21 7.45
CA PHE A 29 13.03 -3.90 8.10
C PHE A 29 14.29 -3.43 8.81
N ALA A 30 15.27 -4.30 9.09
CA ALA A 30 16.46 -3.96 9.89
C ALA A 30 17.29 -2.79 9.33
N LYS A 31 17.22 -2.56 8.01
CA LYS A 31 17.92 -1.47 7.31
C LYS A 31 17.19 -0.13 7.33
N TYR A 32 15.97 -0.08 7.85
CA TYR A 32 15.16 1.13 7.90
C TYR A 32 14.98 1.61 9.34
N ARG A 33 14.93 2.93 9.51
CA ARG A 33 14.49 3.56 10.76
C ARG A 33 13.21 4.35 10.48
N ILE A 34 12.10 3.64 10.37
CA ILE A 34 10.79 4.25 10.07
C ILE A 34 10.30 5.00 11.31
N ASN A 35 10.17 6.32 11.21
CA ASN A 35 9.68 7.18 12.30
C ASN A 35 8.69 8.26 11.83
N ARG A 36 8.41 8.31 10.53
CA ARG A 36 7.56 9.30 9.88
C ARG A 36 6.82 8.65 8.72
N ARG A 37 5.68 9.25 8.37
CA ARG A 37 4.93 8.96 7.15
C ARG A 37 4.37 10.25 6.56
N THR A 38 3.89 10.17 5.33
CA THR A 38 3.12 11.24 4.71
C THR A 38 1.72 11.36 5.36
N LYS A 39 1.02 12.45 5.06
CA LYS A 39 -0.42 12.56 5.36
C LYS A 39 -1.17 11.49 4.56
N ALA A 40 -2.27 11.00 5.11
CA ALA A 40 -3.12 10.03 4.42
C ALA A 40 -3.62 10.64 3.09
N MET A 41 -3.35 9.93 1.99
CA MET A 41 -3.87 10.27 0.66
C MET A 41 -5.20 9.55 0.46
N ILE A 42 -6.25 10.31 0.20
CA ILE A 42 -7.57 9.77 -0.14
C ILE A 42 -7.70 9.85 -1.66
N ALA A 43 -7.94 8.72 -2.31
CA ALA A 43 -8.11 8.63 -3.75
C ALA A 43 -9.50 8.09 -4.11
N CYS A 44 -10.10 8.67 -5.14
CA CYS A 44 -11.33 8.19 -5.74
C CYS A 44 -11.12 8.09 -7.25
N TYR A 45 -11.38 6.91 -7.81
CA TYR A 45 -11.35 6.66 -9.24
C TYR A 45 -12.81 6.52 -9.69
N PRO A 46 -13.40 7.53 -10.34
CA PRO A 46 -14.84 7.61 -10.57
C PRO A 46 -15.37 6.65 -11.65
N GLY A 47 -14.54 5.73 -12.15
CA GLY A 47 -14.86 4.87 -13.30
C GLY A 47 -14.41 5.49 -14.63
N ASN A 48 -15.13 5.20 -15.71
CA ASN A 48 -14.85 5.74 -17.06
C ASN A 48 -13.39 5.55 -17.53
N ASN A 49 -12.84 4.34 -17.34
CA ASN A 49 -11.46 4.00 -17.67
C ASN A 49 -10.40 4.82 -16.91
N SER A 50 -10.76 5.48 -15.80
CA SER A 50 -9.77 6.10 -14.93
C SER A 50 -8.81 5.03 -14.42
N GLN A 51 -7.52 5.22 -14.65
CA GLN A 51 -6.49 4.28 -14.25
C GLN A 51 -5.27 5.02 -13.74
N TYR A 52 -4.55 4.38 -12.83
CA TYR A 52 -3.22 4.80 -12.45
C TYR A 52 -2.21 3.97 -13.21
N VAL A 53 -1.38 4.63 -14.02
CA VAL A 53 -0.40 3.94 -14.87
C VAL A 53 0.67 3.24 -14.05
N ARG A 54 1.30 2.23 -14.64
CA ARG A 54 2.42 1.51 -14.01
C ARG A 54 3.51 2.51 -13.59
N HIS A 55 3.91 2.44 -12.34
CA HIS A 55 4.92 3.32 -11.75
C HIS A 55 5.58 2.62 -10.55
N ILE A 56 6.60 3.26 -10.02
CA ILE A 56 7.23 2.91 -8.74
C ILE A 56 6.92 4.06 -7.81
N ASP A 57 6.50 3.76 -6.58
CA ASP A 57 6.14 4.81 -5.62
C ASP A 57 7.36 5.67 -5.31
N ASN A 58 8.51 5.06 -5.05
CA ASN A 58 9.76 5.76 -4.78
C ASN A 58 10.81 5.51 -5.88
N PRO A 59 10.75 6.22 -7.03
CA PRO A 59 11.70 6.01 -8.12
C PRO A 59 13.06 6.66 -7.86
N ASN A 60 13.13 7.69 -7.02
CA ASN A 60 14.28 8.59 -6.86
C ASN A 60 14.85 8.62 -5.43
N ASN A 61 14.55 7.61 -4.62
CA ASN A 61 14.95 7.50 -3.21
C ASN A 61 14.52 8.71 -2.34
N ASP A 62 13.27 9.14 -2.47
CA ASP A 62 12.67 10.26 -1.73
C ASP A 62 12.34 9.96 -0.25
N GLY A 63 12.81 8.82 0.26
CA GLY A 63 12.61 8.37 1.63
C GLY A 63 11.37 7.50 1.87
N ARG A 64 10.47 7.31 0.89
CA ARG A 64 9.35 6.37 1.01
C ARG A 64 9.86 4.92 0.94
N CYS A 65 9.60 4.14 1.98
CA CYS A 65 10.05 2.75 2.09
C CYS A 65 8.91 1.74 1.98
N VAL A 66 7.77 2.01 2.61
CA VAL A 66 6.60 1.13 2.63
C VAL A 66 5.38 1.91 2.15
N THR A 67 4.67 1.34 1.18
CA THR A 67 3.35 1.81 0.77
C THR A 67 2.29 0.98 1.47
N SER A 68 1.31 1.67 2.06
CA SER A 68 0.14 1.05 2.68
C SER A 68 -1.11 1.53 1.96
N ILE A 69 -1.95 0.60 1.49
CA ILE A 69 -3.23 0.94 0.86
C ILE A 69 -4.35 0.25 1.63
N TYR A 70 -5.40 1.00 1.94
CA TYR A 70 -6.63 0.48 2.54
C TYR A 70 -7.81 0.71 1.60
N TYR A 71 -8.49 -0.36 1.23
CA TYR A 71 -9.59 -0.32 0.26
C TYR A 71 -10.97 -0.21 0.93
N LEU A 72 -11.81 0.65 0.35
CA LEU A 72 -13.14 1.01 0.86
C LEU A 72 -14.29 0.57 -0.07
N ASN A 73 -14.03 -0.29 -1.06
CA ASN A 73 -15.04 -0.68 -2.07
C ASN A 73 -15.93 -1.82 -1.56
N LYS A 74 -17.07 -1.48 -0.95
CA LYS A 74 -18.11 -2.43 -0.56
C LYS A 74 -18.69 -3.12 -1.80
N ASP A 75 -19.04 -4.40 -1.65
CA ASP A 75 -19.70 -5.19 -2.69
C ASP A 75 -18.97 -5.20 -4.05
N TYR A 76 -17.64 -5.09 -3.99
CA TYR A 76 -16.77 -5.11 -5.15
C TYR A 76 -16.95 -6.42 -5.94
N ASN A 77 -17.16 -6.28 -7.25
CA ASN A 77 -17.23 -7.38 -8.19
C ASN A 77 -16.23 -7.16 -9.34
N ARG A 78 -15.30 -8.11 -9.53
CA ARG A 78 -14.22 -8.00 -10.53
C ARG A 78 -14.73 -7.78 -11.96
N GLN A 79 -15.82 -8.43 -12.35
CA GLN A 79 -16.34 -8.37 -13.72
C GLN A 79 -17.03 -7.03 -13.99
N ARG A 80 -17.67 -6.44 -12.98
CA ARG A 80 -18.39 -5.17 -13.07
C ARG A 80 -17.47 -3.96 -12.89
N ASP A 81 -16.56 -4.02 -11.92
CA ASP A 81 -15.90 -2.83 -11.37
C ASP A 81 -14.45 -2.63 -11.84
N GLY A 82 -13.76 -3.69 -12.30
CA GLY A 82 -12.34 -3.58 -12.69
C GLY A 82 -11.44 -3.07 -11.55
N GLY A 83 -10.57 -2.09 -11.81
CA GLY A 83 -9.81 -1.39 -10.76
C GLY A 83 -8.80 -2.23 -9.97
N VAL A 84 -8.42 -3.40 -10.48
CA VAL A 84 -7.46 -4.32 -9.85
C VAL A 84 -6.09 -3.66 -9.75
N LEU A 85 -5.48 -3.69 -8.56
CA LEU A 85 -4.08 -3.32 -8.40
C LEU A 85 -3.22 -4.45 -8.96
N ARG A 86 -2.33 -4.09 -9.90
CA ARG A 86 -1.39 -5.02 -10.49
C ARG A 86 0.02 -4.74 -10.00
N LEU A 87 0.59 -5.67 -9.24
CA LEU A 87 1.98 -5.62 -8.81
C LEU A 87 2.86 -6.43 -9.76
N PHE A 88 4.02 -5.86 -10.08
CA PHE A 88 5.02 -6.44 -10.98
C PHE A 88 6.33 -6.60 -10.21
N PRO A 89 6.53 -7.71 -9.49
CA PRO A 89 7.78 -7.97 -8.77
C PRO A 89 8.95 -7.99 -9.75
N GLN A 90 10.12 -7.51 -9.34
CA GLN A 90 11.27 -7.47 -10.25
C GLN A 90 11.90 -8.85 -10.44
N ILE A 91 11.83 -9.69 -9.41
CA ILE A 91 12.49 -10.99 -9.34
C ILE A 91 11.61 -12.12 -9.92
N SER A 92 10.33 -11.84 -10.22
CA SER A 92 9.37 -12.82 -10.72
C SER A 92 8.66 -12.34 -11.97
N SER A 93 8.45 -13.24 -12.93
CA SER A 93 7.56 -13.00 -14.07
C SER A 93 6.08 -13.06 -13.70
N CYS A 94 5.76 -13.52 -12.48
CA CYS A 94 4.39 -13.62 -12.01
C CYS A 94 3.86 -12.25 -11.56
N VAL A 95 2.82 -11.80 -12.26
CA VAL A 95 2.09 -10.57 -11.94
C VAL A 95 1.05 -10.87 -10.87
N ALA A 96 1.07 -10.12 -9.77
CA ALA A 96 0.07 -10.26 -8.72
C ALA A 96 -1.07 -9.27 -8.93
N ASP A 97 -2.26 -9.80 -9.22
CA ASP A 97 -3.51 -9.04 -9.34
C ASP A 97 -4.25 -9.05 -7.99
N ILE A 98 -4.44 -7.86 -7.41
CA ILE A 98 -5.06 -7.67 -6.09
C ILE A 98 -6.36 -6.88 -6.26
N GLU A 99 -7.47 -7.56 -5.99
CA GLU A 99 -8.79 -6.94 -5.99
C GLU A 99 -8.93 -5.91 -4.85
N PRO A 100 -9.45 -4.70 -5.11
CA PRO A 100 -9.56 -3.64 -4.11
C PRO A 100 -10.81 -3.80 -3.23
N LYS A 101 -10.98 -4.98 -2.61
CA LYS A 101 -12.15 -5.33 -1.78
C LYS A 101 -12.22 -4.49 -0.51
N PHE A 102 -13.44 -4.20 -0.05
CA PHE A 102 -13.67 -3.53 1.24
C PHE A 102 -12.89 -4.15 2.40
N ASN A 103 -12.37 -3.29 3.28
CA ASN A 103 -11.64 -3.68 4.50
C ASN A 103 -10.34 -4.47 4.24
N ARG A 104 -9.80 -4.38 3.01
CA ARG A 104 -8.49 -4.95 2.68
C ARG A 104 -7.40 -3.91 2.89
N VAL A 105 -6.41 -4.28 3.68
CA VAL A 105 -5.12 -3.57 3.77
C VAL A 105 -4.10 -4.32 2.92
N ILE A 106 -3.23 -3.60 2.22
CA ILE A 106 -2.00 -4.15 1.64
C ILE A 106 -0.79 -3.31 2.04
N PHE A 107 0.35 -3.98 2.18
CA PHE A 107 1.65 -3.38 2.39
C PHE A 107 2.61 -3.90 1.32
N PHE A 108 3.40 -3.02 0.71
CA PHE A 108 4.48 -3.40 -0.20
C PHE A 108 5.63 -2.39 -0.12
N TRP A 109 6.82 -2.81 -0.55
CA TRP A 109 7.97 -1.92 -0.61
C TRP A 109 7.75 -0.87 -1.70
N SER A 110 8.02 0.40 -1.38
CA SER A 110 7.84 1.51 -2.32
C SER A 110 8.93 1.57 -3.39
N ASP A 111 10.03 0.82 -3.23
CA ASP A 111 11.14 0.74 -4.18
C ASP A 111 10.92 -0.36 -5.25
N ARG A 112 11.95 -0.64 -6.05
CA ARG A 112 11.85 -1.45 -7.29
C ARG A 112 11.82 -2.98 -7.10
N ARG A 113 11.53 -3.52 -5.90
CA ARG A 113 11.70 -4.95 -5.61
C ARG A 113 10.62 -5.86 -6.18
#